data_AF-A0A2M7WN38-F1
#
_entry.id   AF-A0A2M7WN38-F1
#
_cell.length_a   1.000
_cell.length_b   1.000
_cell.length_c   1.000
_cell.angle_alpha   90.00
_cell.angle_beta   90.00
_cell.angle_gamma   90.00
#
_symmetry.space_group_name_H-M   'P 1'
#
loop_
_entity.id
_entity.type
_entity.pdbx_description
1 polymer ?
#
loop_
_entity_poly.entity_id
_entity_poly.type
_entity_poly.pdbx_seq_one_letter_code
_entity_poly.pdbx_strand_id
1 'polypeptide(L)'
;GDARMAIIGATAFFYAAGYRWVVFTGVTRLRNAFVRLGMSPQQLIEADQRRLPPGDAEQWGSYYDGDPVVCFGSIQDGHDNLQELWAALRDTWAAGEIAGEKMSRIRKYT
;
A
#
# COMPACT_ATOMS: atom_id res chain seq x y z
N GLY A 1 6.00 -1.20 -9.76
CA GLY A 1 5.79 0.15 -9.18
C GLY A 1 4.31 0.42 -9.06
N ASP A 2 3.56 0.13 -10.11
CA ASP A 2 2.22 0.66 -10.37
C ASP A 2 1.18 0.29 -9.32
N ALA A 3 1.15 -0.96 -8.86
CA ALA A 3 0.20 -1.39 -7.84
C ALA A 3 0.32 -0.62 -6.51
N ARG A 4 1.55 -0.26 -6.08
CA ARG A 4 1.74 0.53 -4.86
C ARG A 4 1.25 1.95 -5.03
N MET A 5 1.49 2.57 -6.19
CA MET A 5 1.01 3.92 -6.47
C MET A 5 -0.51 3.97 -6.54
N ALA A 6 -1.13 2.94 -7.14
CA ALA A 6 -2.59 2.81 -7.14
C ALA A 6 -3.15 2.71 -5.72
N ILE A 7 -2.53 1.91 -4.84
CA ILE A 7 -2.92 1.81 -3.43
C ILE A 7 -2.79 3.17 -2.73
N ILE A 8 -1.65 3.86 -2.87
CA ILE A 8 -1.43 5.17 -2.25
C ILE A 8 -2.48 6.19 -2.71
N GLY A 9 -2.70 6.27 -4.03
CA GLY A 9 -3.69 7.19 -4.61
C GLY A 9 -5.12 6.86 -4.18
N ALA A 10 -5.48 5.57 -4.16
CA ALA A 10 -6.79 5.12 -3.72
C ALA A 10 -7.02 5.42 -2.23
N THR A 11 -6.04 5.17 -1.36
CA THR A 11 -6.13 5.50 0.07
C THR A 11 -6.37 6.99 0.28
N ALA A 12 -5.60 7.85 -0.40
CA ALA A 12 -5.78 9.30 -0.32
C ALA A 12 -7.16 9.75 -0.82
N PHE A 13 -7.59 9.21 -1.96
CA PHE A 13 -8.91 9.51 -2.54
C PHE A 13 -10.05 9.09 -1.60
N PHE A 14 -10.04 7.84 -1.13
CA PHE A 14 -11.13 7.34 -0.29
C PHE A 14 -11.20 8.03 1.06
N TYR A 15 -10.05 8.39 1.63
CA TYR A 15 -9.98 9.18 2.85
C TYR A 15 -10.63 10.55 2.66
N ALA A 16 -10.20 11.29 1.62
CA ALA A 16 -10.74 12.62 1.31
C ALA A 16 -12.23 12.59 0.96
N ALA A 17 -12.71 11.49 0.37
CA ALA A 17 -14.12 11.27 0.09
C ALA A 17 -14.96 10.84 1.32
N GLY A 18 -14.35 10.67 2.49
CA GLY A 18 -15.05 10.37 3.75
C GLY A 18 -15.37 8.89 3.97
N TYR A 19 -14.80 7.98 3.18
CA TYR A 19 -14.96 6.55 3.41
C TYR A 19 -14.11 6.09 4.60
N ARG A 20 -14.64 5.14 5.37
CA ARG A 20 -13.99 4.64 6.60
C ARG A 20 -13.33 3.28 6.42
N TRP A 21 -13.92 2.42 5.59
CA TRP A 21 -13.48 1.05 5.38
C TRP A 21 -13.32 0.76 3.90
N VAL A 22 -12.28 0.02 3.55
CA VAL A 22 -12.12 -0.59 2.23
C VAL A 22 -12.30 -2.10 2.36
N VAL A 23 -12.98 -2.72 1.39
CA VAL A 23 -13.06 -4.18 1.23
C VAL A 23 -12.53 -4.51 -0.15
N PHE A 24 -11.69 -5.52 -0.26
CA PHE A 24 -11.11 -5.95 -1.53
C PHE A 24 -10.77 -7.43 -1.51
N THR A 25 -10.72 -8.03 -2.70
CA THR A 25 -10.19 -9.38 -2.90
C THR A 25 -8.75 -9.27 -3.39
N GLY A 26 -7.83 -9.96 -2.73
CA GLY A 26 -6.41 -9.84 -3.03
C GLY A 26 -5.62 -11.13 -2.87
N VAL A 27 -4.87 -11.46 -3.91
CA VAL A 27 -3.81 -12.49 -3.87
C VAL A 27 -2.66 -12.05 -2.96
N THR A 28 -1.83 -13.01 -2.53
CA THR A 28 -0.71 -12.79 -1.60
C THR A 28 0.19 -11.60 -1.96
N ARG A 29 0.50 -11.42 -3.26
CA ARG A 29 1.31 -10.30 -3.74
C ARG A 29 0.68 -8.93 -3.43
N LEU A 30 -0.63 -8.79 -3.61
CA LEU A 30 -1.35 -7.55 -3.35
C LEU A 30 -1.38 -7.27 -1.84
N ARG A 31 -1.69 -8.27 -1.01
CA ARG A 31 -1.67 -8.13 0.46
C ARG A 31 -0.31 -7.67 0.97
N ASN A 32 0.77 -8.26 0.44
CA ASN A 32 2.13 -7.85 0.77
C ASN A 32 2.44 -6.40 0.35
N ALA A 33 1.78 -5.86 -0.68
CA ALA A 33 1.92 -4.46 -1.04
C ALA A 33 1.30 -3.53 0.01
N PHE A 34 0.14 -3.88 0.57
CA PHE A 34 -0.47 -3.16 1.69
C PHE A 34 0.42 -3.21 2.95
N VAL A 35 0.90 -4.40 3.33
CA VAL A 35 1.78 -4.58 4.50
C VAL A 35 3.05 -3.75 4.41
N ARG A 36 3.67 -3.68 3.22
CA ARG A 36 4.87 -2.85 3.00
C ARG A 36 4.61 -1.34 3.06
N LEU A 37 3.36 -0.91 2.97
CA LEU A 37 2.94 0.48 3.14
C LEU A 37 2.48 0.76 4.59
N GLY A 38 2.74 -0.14 5.54
CA GLY A 38 2.35 0.01 6.94
C GLY A 38 0.89 -0.36 7.22
N MET A 39 0.13 -0.79 6.22
CA MET A 39 -1.27 -1.17 6.37
C MET A 39 -1.43 -2.65 6.74
N SER A 40 -2.36 -2.96 7.64
CA SER A 40 -2.66 -4.33 8.06
C SER A 40 -4.09 -4.75 7.66
N PRO A 41 -4.33 -5.10 6.39
CA PRO A 41 -5.64 -5.58 5.96
C PRO A 41 -5.99 -6.88 6.68
N GLN A 42 -7.17 -6.92 7.28
CA GLN A 42 -7.69 -8.07 8.00
C GLN A 42 -8.40 -9.01 7.03
N GLN A 43 -8.01 -10.28 7.04
CA GLN A 43 -8.66 -11.32 6.23
C GLN A 43 -10.04 -11.64 6.79
N LEU A 44 -11.06 -11.63 5.92
CA LEU A 44 -12.42 -12.07 6.24
C LEU A 44 -12.62 -13.53 5.88
N ILE A 45 -12.30 -13.90 4.64
CA ILE A 45 -12.55 -15.24 4.11
C ILE A 45 -11.69 -15.51 2.87
N GLU A 46 -11.41 -16.77 2.58
CA GLU A 46 -10.87 -17.20 1.30
C GLU A 46 -11.85 -16.89 0.16
N ALA A 47 -11.33 -16.42 -0.97
CA ALA A 47 -12.16 -16.15 -2.13
C ALA A 47 -12.31 -17.43 -2.94
N ASP A 48 -13.46 -18.09 -2.76
CA ASP A 48 -13.80 -19.32 -3.48
C ASP A 48 -14.36 -19.02 -4.88
N GLN A 49 -13.62 -19.42 -5.92
CA GLN A 49 -14.02 -19.24 -7.32
C GLN A 49 -15.37 -19.89 -7.67
N ARG A 50 -15.80 -20.92 -6.91
CA ARG A 50 -17.09 -21.60 -7.12
C ARG A 50 -18.28 -20.72 -6.74
N ARG A 51 -18.04 -19.58 -6.09
CA ARG A 51 -19.07 -18.58 -5.74
C ARG A 51 -19.29 -17.55 -6.84
N LEU A 52 -18.47 -17.56 -7.90
CA LEU A 52 -18.68 -16.71 -9.06
C LEU A 52 -19.87 -17.20 -9.90
N PRO A 53 -20.53 -16.30 -10.65
CA PRO A 53 -21.51 -16.70 -11.65
C PRO A 53 -20.90 -17.69 -12.68
N PRO A 54 -21.72 -18.59 -13.24
CA PRO A 54 -21.25 -19.54 -14.25
C PRO A 54 -20.58 -18.82 -15.44
N GLY A 55 -19.39 -19.25 -15.83
CA GLY A 55 -18.61 -18.65 -16.93
C GLY A 55 -17.74 -17.44 -16.53
N ASP A 56 -17.91 -16.88 -15.33
CA ASP A 56 -17.08 -15.76 -14.89
C ASP A 56 -15.69 -16.21 -14.43
N ALA A 57 -15.57 -17.37 -13.79
CA ALA A 57 -14.30 -17.86 -13.25
C ALA A 57 -13.19 -17.94 -14.34
N GLU A 58 -13.54 -18.34 -15.55
CA GLU A 58 -12.61 -18.43 -16.69
C GLU A 58 -12.05 -17.05 -17.10
N GLN A 59 -12.84 -15.98 -16.95
CA GLN A 59 -12.44 -14.61 -17.29
C GLN A 59 -11.35 -14.07 -16.35
N TRP A 60 -11.22 -14.64 -15.14
CA TRP A 60 -10.20 -14.27 -14.18
C TRP A 60 -8.84 -14.95 -14.46
N GLY A 61 -8.76 -15.86 -15.43
CA GLY A 61 -7.53 -16.57 -15.78
C GLY A 61 -6.91 -17.26 -14.56
N SER A 62 -5.61 -17.06 -14.33
CA SER A 62 -4.87 -17.63 -13.19
C SER A 62 -4.99 -16.83 -11.88
N TYR A 63 -5.92 -15.87 -11.77
CA TYR A 63 -6.06 -15.06 -10.56
C TYR A 63 -6.32 -15.91 -9.30
N TYR A 64 -7.16 -16.93 -9.41
CA TYR A 64 -7.51 -17.81 -8.29
C TYR A 64 -6.40 -18.80 -7.91
N ASP A 65 -5.40 -19.01 -8.78
CA ASP A 65 -4.18 -19.77 -8.44
C ASP A 65 -3.32 -19.03 -7.40
N GLY A 66 -3.58 -17.74 -7.17
CA GLY A 66 -2.83 -16.89 -6.24
C GLY A 66 -3.35 -16.87 -4.80
N ASP A 67 -4.19 -17.83 -4.43
CA ASP A 67 -4.87 -17.94 -3.13
C ASP A 67 -5.50 -16.59 -2.69
N PRO A 68 -6.43 -16.04 -3.50
CA PRO A 68 -7.07 -14.78 -3.17
C PRO A 68 -7.92 -14.90 -1.91
N VAL A 69 -7.89 -13.84 -1.10
CA VAL A 69 -8.74 -13.72 0.09
C VAL A 69 -9.46 -12.38 0.05
N VAL A 70 -10.68 -12.35 0.59
CA VAL A 70 -11.41 -11.12 0.84
C VAL A 70 -10.87 -10.51 2.13
N CYS A 71 -10.44 -9.26 2.07
CA CYS A 71 -9.91 -8.52 3.20
C CYS A 71 -10.69 -7.21 3.39
N PHE A 72 -10.57 -6.64 4.59
CA PHE A 72 -10.98 -5.27 4.87
C PHE A 72 -9.92 -4.52 5.67
N GLY A 73 -9.97 -3.19 5.65
CA GLY A 73 -9.05 -2.36 6.42
C GLY A 73 -9.59 -0.95 6.66
N SER A 74 -9.10 -0.33 7.72
CA SER A 74 -9.37 1.07 8.04
C SER A 74 -8.68 1.98 7.02
N ILE A 75 -9.45 2.86 6.39
CA ILE A 75 -8.90 3.87 5.47
C ILE A 75 -8.17 4.94 6.26
N GLN A 76 -8.66 5.30 7.45
CA GLN A 76 -8.00 6.25 8.36
C GLN A 76 -6.59 5.77 8.69
N ASP A 77 -6.46 4.54 9.18
CA ASP A 77 -5.17 3.98 9.59
C ASP A 77 -4.21 3.92 8.40
N GLY A 78 -4.71 3.55 7.21
CA GLY A 78 -3.89 3.54 6.00
C GLY A 78 -3.45 4.92 5.57
N HIS A 79 -4.33 5.93 5.67
CA HIS A 79 -3.99 7.31 5.39
C HIS A 79 -2.92 7.83 6.36
N ASP A 80 -3.11 7.62 7.67
CA ASP A 80 -2.21 8.14 8.70
C ASP A 80 -0.82 7.49 8.61
N ASN A 81 -0.76 6.18 8.41
CA ASN A 81 0.51 5.47 8.15
C ASN A 81 1.27 6.03 6.94
N LEU A 82 0.55 6.36 5.85
CA LEU A 82 1.17 6.95 4.66
C LEU A 82 1.67 8.38 4.91
N GLN A 83 0.93 9.18 5.70
CA GLN A 83 1.38 10.52 6.10
C GLN A 83 2.65 10.46 6.96
N GLU A 84 2.68 9.56 7.94
CA GLU A 84 3.85 9.34 8.80
C GLU A 84 5.06 8.86 8.00
N LEU A 85 4.87 7.87 7.11
CA LEU A 85 5.93 7.37 6.24
C LEU A 85 6.50 8.49 5.35
N TRP A 86 5.63 9.34 4.80
CA TRP A 86 6.04 10.47 3.98
C TRP A 86 6.80 11.55 4.77
N ALA A 87 6.35 11.86 5.98
CA ALA A 87 7.07 12.77 6.88
C ALA A 87 8.47 12.23 7.19
N ALA A 88 8.57 10.98 7.64
CA ALA A 88 9.85 10.35 7.96
C ALA A 88 10.81 10.31 6.75
N LEU A 89 10.30 10.01 5.55
CA LEU A 89 11.10 10.00 4.32
C LEU A 89 11.69 11.39 4.03
N ARG A 90 10.86 12.44 4.07
CA ARG A 90 11.30 13.82 3.82
C ARG A 90 12.34 14.26 4.83
N ASP A 91 12.11 14.00 6.11
CA ASP A 91 13.01 14.42 7.19
C ASP A 91 14.36 13.71 7.08
N THR A 92 14.34 12.40 6.81
CA THR A 92 15.56 11.59 6.63
C THR A 92 16.35 12.06 5.40
N TRP A 93 15.66 12.34 4.30
CA TRP A 93 16.30 12.87 3.09
C TRP A 93 16.98 14.22 3.35
N ALA A 94 16.25 15.17 3.94
CA ALA A 94 16.76 16.50 4.25
C ALA A 94 17.97 16.44 5.19
N ALA A 95 17.91 15.60 6.23
CA ALA A 95 19.03 15.38 7.15
C ALA A 95 20.28 14.85 6.42
N GLY A 96 20.09 13.92 5.47
CA GLY A 96 21.16 13.39 4.64
C GLY A 96 21.83 14.47 3.76
N GLU A 97 21.03 15.33 3.11
CA GLU A 97 21.54 16.44 2.30
C GLU A 97 22.34 17.44 3.15
N ILE A 98 21.79 17.88 4.29
CA ILE A 98 22.45 18.82 5.20
C ILE A 98 23.78 18.26 5.70
N ALA A 99 23.82 16.98 6.09
CA ALA A 99 25.04 16.32 6.53
C ALA A 99 26.09 16.26 5.40
N GLY A 100 25.65 15.95 4.17
CA GLY A 100 26.50 15.93 2.98
C GLY A 100 27.10 17.30 2.65
N GLU A 101 26.29 18.36 2.70
CA GLU A 101 26.75 19.73 2.45
C GLU A 101 27.80 20.19 3.48
N LYS A 102 27.55 19.91 4.76
CA LYS A 102 28.49 20.24 5.84
C LYS A 102 29.84 19.56 5.62
N MET A 103 29.83 18.28 5.25
CA MET A 103 31.06 17.52 4.96
C MET A 103 31.83 18.10 3.76
N SER A 104 31.12 18.43 2.68
CA SER A 104 31.71 19.02 1.47
C SER A 104 32.37 20.37 1.75
N ARG A 105 31.75 21.20 2.59
CA ARG A 105 32.33 22.48 3.04
C ARG A 105 33.62 22.28 3.83
N ILE A 106 33.65 21.35 4.79
CA ILE A 106 34.85 21.05 5.58
C ILE A 106 36.00 20.64 4.67
N ARG A 107 35.77 19.72 3.74
CA ARG A 107 36.80 19.23 2.79
C ARG A 107 37.38 20.32 1.86
N LYS A 108 36.72 21.46 1.68
CA LYS A 108 37.25 22.56 0.85
C LYS A 108 38.24 23.46 1.59
N TYR A 109 38.33 23.37 2.91
CA TYR A 109 39.20 24.21 3.74
C TYR A 109 40.27 23.41 4.50
N THR A 110 40.39 22.12 4.21
CA THR A 110 41.49 21.22 4.62
C THR A 110 42.23 20.73 3.40
#